data_AF-A0A1I6BM74-F1
#
_entry.id   AF-A0A1I6BM74-F1
#
_cell.length_a   1.000
_cell.length_b   1.000
_cell.length_c   1.000
_cell.angle_alpha   90.00
_cell.angle_beta   90.00
_cell.angle_gamma   90.00
#
_symmetry.space_group_name_H-M   'P 1'
#
loop_
_entity.id
_entity.type
_entity.pdbx_description
1 polymer ?
#
loop_
_entity_poly.entity_id
_entity_poly.type
_entity_poly.pdbx_seq_one_letter_code
_entity_poly.pdbx_strand_id
1 'polypeptide(L)'
;MTAEWAAREVGRRARARRELLKLSQEDASYLAGVSVTWWSDFERGTRTRAELPQLLGAAHALGMDSGELLKGLLPDTVREPGQVHQTRPRPRQ
;
A
#
# COMPACT_ATOMS: atom_id res chain seq x y z
N MET A 1 10.59 -7.44 6.46
CA MET A 1 9.96 -7.00 5.19
C MET A 1 10.11 -5.49 5.13
N THR A 2 10.44 -4.93 3.97
CA THR A 2 10.65 -3.47 3.81
C THR A 2 9.45 -2.79 3.13
N ALA A 3 9.35 -1.47 3.17
CA ALA A 3 8.23 -0.70 2.66
C ALA A 3 8.26 -0.73 1.14
N GLU A 4 9.47 -0.88 0.57
CA GLU A 4 9.69 -1.19 -0.83
C GLU A 4 9.08 -2.54 -1.22
N TRP A 5 9.24 -3.57 -0.39
CA TRP A 5 8.61 -4.86 -0.65
C TRP A 5 7.08 -4.75 -0.59
N ALA A 6 6.55 -4.05 0.43
CA ALA A 6 5.10 -3.84 0.55
C ALA A 6 4.54 -3.05 -0.64
N ALA A 7 5.23 -1.99 -1.07
CA ALA A 7 4.84 -1.21 -2.25
C ALA A 7 4.83 -2.06 -3.54
N ARG A 8 5.86 -2.88 -3.77
CA ARG A 8 5.90 -3.82 -4.91
C ARG A 8 4.77 -4.84 -4.86
N GLU A 9 4.46 -5.36 -3.68
CA GLU A 9 3.40 -6.33 -3.50
C GLU A 9 2.02 -5.73 -3.77
N VAL A 10 1.74 -4.53 -3.23
CA VAL A 10 0.51 -3.76 -3.53
C VAL A 10 0.39 -3.49 -5.02
N GLY A 11 1.45 -2.96 -5.64
CA GLY A 11 1.47 -2.64 -7.07
C GLY A 11 1.20 -3.85 -7.95
N ARG A 12 1.79 -5.00 -7.61
CA ARG A 12 1.55 -6.28 -8.29
C ARG A 12 0.09 -6.71 -8.18
N ARG A 13 -0.52 -6.63 -6.99
CA ARG A 13 -1.94 -6.96 -6.77
C ARG A 13 -2.85 -6.05 -7.59
N ALA A 14 -2.57 -4.75 -7.56
CA ALA A 14 -3.31 -3.75 -8.32
C ALA A 14 -3.29 -4.04 -9.82
N ARG A 15 -2.08 -4.28 -10.36
CA ARG A 15 -1.89 -4.61 -11.78
C ARG A 15 -2.65 -5.88 -12.17
N ALA A 16 -2.50 -6.96 -11.40
CA ALA A 16 -3.17 -8.22 -11.69
C ALA A 16 -4.70 -8.04 -11.70
N ARG A 17 -5.24 -7.29 -10.73
CA ARG A 17 -6.67 -7.00 -10.67
C ARG A 17 -7.14 -6.14 -11.84
N ARG A 18 -6.38 -5.09 -12.21
CA ARG A 18 -6.67 -4.23 -13.37
C ARG A 18 -6.74 -5.05 -14.67
N GLU A 19 -5.76 -5.92 -14.89
CA GLU A 19 -5.69 -6.77 -16.08
C GLU A 19 -6.87 -7.76 -16.15
N LEU A 20 -7.27 -8.33 -15.01
CA LEU A 20 -8.47 -9.17 -14.92
C LEU A 20 -9.77 -8.41 -15.27
N LEU A 21 -9.83 -7.13 -14.90
CA LEU A 21 -10.95 -6.24 -15.26
C LEU A 21 -10.86 -5.70 -16.69
N LYS A 22 -9.79 -6.01 -17.43
CA LYS A 22 -9.50 -5.52 -18.79
C LYS A 22 -9.44 -3.98 -18.87
N LEU A 23 -9.03 -3.32 -17.79
CA LEU A 23 -8.83 -1.87 -17.75
C LEU A 23 -7.43 -1.51 -18.24
N SER A 24 -7.30 -0.44 -19.02
CA SER A 24 -6.00 0.19 -19.27
C SER A 24 -5.51 0.92 -18.00
N GLN A 25 -4.23 1.31 -17.97
CA GLN A 25 -3.73 2.16 -16.88
C GLN A 25 -4.42 3.54 -16.88
N GLU A 26 -4.81 4.03 -18.06
CA GLU A 26 -5.54 5.29 -18.21
C GLU A 26 -6.93 5.19 -17.59
N ASP A 27 -7.69 4.14 -17.91
CA ASP A 27 -9.02 3.88 -17.33
C ASP A 27 -8.95 3.80 -15.81
N ALA A 28 -8.02 3.01 -15.30
CA ALA A 28 -7.88 2.80 -13.87
C ALA A 28 -7.45 4.09 -13.14
N SER A 29 -6.57 4.89 -13.74
CA SER A 29 -6.19 6.19 -13.19
C SER A 29 -7.36 7.18 -13.14
N TYR A 30 -8.19 7.21 -14.19
CA TYR A 30 -9.38 8.04 -14.27
C TYR A 30 -10.38 7.64 -13.19
N LEU A 31 -10.68 6.34 -13.05
CA LEU A 31 -11.58 5.82 -12.01
C LEU A 31 -11.06 6.06 -10.60
N ALA A 32 -9.73 6.04 -10.40
CA ALA A 32 -9.12 6.27 -9.11
C ALA A 32 -8.95 7.76 -8.76
N GLY A 33 -9.21 8.68 -9.69
CA GLY A 33 -9.01 10.12 -9.48
C GLY A 33 -7.54 10.51 -9.30
N VAL A 34 -6.63 9.81 -9.97
CA VAL A 34 -5.18 10.01 -9.91
C VAL A 34 -4.59 10.20 -11.31
N SER A 35 -3.37 10.72 -11.42
CA SER A 35 -2.70 10.81 -12.72
C SER A 35 -2.27 9.43 -13.23
N VAL A 36 -2.18 9.28 -14.56
CA VAL A 36 -1.66 8.06 -15.19
C VAL A 36 -0.24 7.73 -14.69
N THR A 37 0.62 8.74 -14.54
CA THR A 37 1.96 8.59 -13.94
C THR A 37 1.89 8.05 -12.52
N TRP A 38 0.94 8.54 -11.72
CA TRP A 38 0.75 8.04 -10.36
C TRP A 38 0.35 6.56 -10.38
N TRP A 39 -0.60 6.19 -11.24
CA TRP A 39 -1.03 4.80 -11.39
C TRP A 39 0.11 3.89 -11.84
N SER A 40 0.90 4.35 -12.80
CA SER A 40 2.04 3.62 -13.35
C SER A 40 3.13 3.38 -12.30
N ASP A 41 3.46 4.40 -11.49
CA ASP A 41 4.41 4.26 -10.37
C ASP A 41 3.89 3.32 -9.28
N PHE A 42 2.58 3.41 -9.01
CA PHE A 42 1.90 2.54 -8.05
C PHE A 42 1.99 1.07 -8.46
N GLU A 43 1.68 0.72 -9.70
CA GLU A 43 1.80 -0.67 -10.20
C GLU A 43 3.23 -1.20 -10.20
N ARG A 44 4.22 -0.34 -10.43
CA ARG A 44 5.64 -0.71 -10.35
C ARG A 44 6.15 -0.87 -8.92
N GLY A 45 5.40 -0.38 -7.92
CA GLY A 45 5.85 -0.33 -6.53
C GLY A 45 7.00 0.64 -6.29
N THR A 46 7.20 1.63 -7.18
CA THR A 46 8.17 2.72 -6.95
C THR A 46 7.60 3.79 -6.02
N ARG A 47 6.28 3.75 -5.75
CA ARG A 47 5.60 4.57 -4.75
C ARG A 47 5.53 3.85 -3.40
N THR A 48 6.39 4.25 -2.48
CA THR A 48 6.36 3.80 -1.07
C THR A 48 5.45 4.67 -0.19
N ARG A 49 4.92 5.77 -0.73
CA ARG A 49 3.99 6.67 -0.05
C ARG A 49 2.76 6.87 -0.92
N ALA A 50 1.59 6.69 -0.32
CA ALA A 50 0.30 7.00 -0.91
C ALA A 50 -0.58 7.60 0.19
N GLU A 51 -1.25 8.70 -0.13
CA GLU A 51 -2.21 9.31 0.77
C GLU A 51 -3.49 8.46 0.82
N LEU A 52 -4.22 8.53 1.93
CA LEU A 52 -5.42 7.73 2.13
C LEU A 52 -6.44 7.86 0.97
N PRO A 53 -6.75 9.06 0.42
CA PRO A 53 -7.66 9.18 -0.72
C PRO A 53 -7.17 8.43 -1.96
N GLN A 54 -5.85 8.36 -2.19
CA GLN A 54 -5.29 7.69 -3.36
C GLN A 54 -5.42 6.17 -3.23
N LEU A 55 -5.20 5.63 -2.02
CA LEU A 55 -5.40 4.20 -1.74
C LEU A 55 -6.88 3.80 -1.89
N LEU A 56 -7.80 4.63 -1.37
CA LEU A 56 -9.22 4.39 -1.50
C LEU A 56 -9.69 4.50 -2.96
N GLY A 57 -9.20 5.49 -3.70
CA GLY A 57 -9.47 5.64 -5.14
C GLY A 57 -8.97 4.45 -5.94
N ALA A 58 -7.75 3.97 -5.66
CA ALA A 58 -7.21 2.78 -6.31
C ALA A 58 -8.03 1.52 -6.01
N ALA A 59 -8.45 1.32 -4.76
CA ALA A 59 -9.32 0.21 -4.38
C ALA A 59 -10.68 0.28 -5.10
N HIS A 60 -11.28 1.48 -5.18
CA HIS A 60 -12.52 1.73 -5.91
C HIS A 60 -12.38 1.38 -7.40
N ALA A 61 -11.33 1.87 -8.08
CA ALA A 61 -11.08 1.58 -9.49
C ALA A 61 -10.90 0.07 -9.78
N LEU A 62 -10.42 -0.68 -8.79
CA LEU A 62 -10.21 -2.13 -8.88
C LEU A 62 -11.42 -2.96 -8.42
N GLY A 63 -12.52 -2.29 -8.04
CA GLY A 63 -13.73 -2.94 -7.52
C GLY A 63 -13.43 -3.83 -6.32
N MET A 64 -12.60 -3.36 -5.39
CA MET A 64 -12.15 -4.13 -4.23
C MET A 64 -12.07 -3.26 -2.97
N ASP A 65 -12.09 -3.91 -1.81
CA ASP A 65 -11.84 -3.23 -0.53
C ASP A 65 -10.35 -2.90 -0.37
N SER A 66 -10.03 -1.73 0.19
CA SER A 66 -8.63 -1.31 0.39
C SER A 66 -7.87 -2.22 1.36
N GLY A 67 -8.58 -2.87 2.30
CA GLY A 67 -8.02 -3.86 3.20
C GLY A 67 -7.55 -5.12 2.47
N GLU A 68 -8.23 -5.56 1.41
CA GLU A 68 -7.77 -6.69 0.58
C GLU A 68 -6.49 -6.35 -0.18
N LEU A 69 -6.38 -5.11 -0.66
CA LEU A 69 -5.17 -4.62 -1.32
C LEU A 69 -3.95 -4.67 -0.38
N LEU A 70 -4.15 -4.29 0.89
CA LEU A 70 -3.11 -4.19 1.92
C LEU A 70 -2.95 -5.45 2.77
N LYS A 71 -3.76 -6.49 2.54
CA LYS A 71 -3.84 -7.68 3.38
C LYS A 71 -2.50 -8.37 3.57
N GLY A 72 -2.15 -8.60 4.83
CA GLY A 72 -0.91 -9.29 5.22
C GLY A 72 0.38 -8.48 5.02
N LEU A 73 0.29 -7.20 4.68
CA LEU A 73 1.45 -6.32 4.60
C LEU A 73 1.78 -5.76 5.98
N LEU A 74 3.08 -5.71 6.28
CA LEU A 74 3.60 -5.18 7.54
C LEU A 74 4.46 -3.94 7.25
N PRO A 75 4.42 -2.92 8.12
CA PRO A 75 5.34 -1.79 8.03
C PRO A 75 6.77 -2.17 8.42
N ASP A 76 7.73 -1.34 8.06
CA ASP A 76 9.17 -1.59 8.36
C ASP A 76 9.49 -1.45 9.83
N THR A 77 8.68 -0.64 10.50
CA THR A 77 8.88 -0.22 11.87
C THR A 77 8.01 -1.01 12.84
N VAL A 78 7.50 -2.20 12.45
CA VAL A 78 6.83 -3.10 13.41
C VAL A 78 7.77 -3.33 14.58
N ARG A 79 7.39 -2.78 15.73
CA ARG A 79 7.99 -3.12 17.01
C ARG A 79 7.13 -4.19 17.63
N GLU A 80 7.75 -5.31 17.98
CA GLU A 80 7.06 -6.39 18.65
C GLU A 80 6.55 -5.90 20.02
N PRO A 81 5.36 -6.32 20.47
CA PRO A 81 4.80 -5.90 21.76
C PRO A 81 5.76 -6.12 22.95
N GLY A 82 6.64 -7.13 22.88
CA GLY A 82 7.66 -7.40 23.91
C GLY A 82 8.80 -6.37 23.98
N GLN A 83 8.97 -5.52 22.97
CA GLN A 83 10.00 -4.47 22.92
C GLN A 83 9.55 -3.16 23.58
N VAL A 84 8.27 -3.06 23.98
CA VAL A 84 7.68 -1.82 24.53
C VAL A 84 8.08 -1.60 26.00
N HIS A 85 8.57 -2.62 26.71
CA HIS A 85 8.80 -2.57 28.18
C HIS A 85 10.28 -2.55 28.62
N GLN A 86 11.25 -2.58 27.71
CA GLN A 86 12.68 -2.62 28.09
C GLN A 86 13.32 -1.23 28.31
N THR A 87 12.58 -0.13 28.17
CA THR A 87 13.13 1.25 28.18
C THR A 87 12.84 2.08 29.45
N ARG A 88 12.49 1.46 30.59
CA ARG A 88 12.56 2.17 31.89
C ARG A 88 13.43 1.42 32.89
N PRO A 89 14.73 1.74 33.03
CA PRO A 89 15.33 1.68 34.35
C PRO A 89 14.67 2.79 35.18
N ARG A 90 13.91 2.43 36.22
CA ARG A 90 13.62 3.39 37.30
C ARG A 90 14.98 3.68 37.97
N PRO A 91 15.39 4.95 38.14
CA PRO A 91 16.49 5.22 39.04
C PRO A 91 16.12 4.66 40.43
N ARG A 92 16.99 3.82 40.98
CA ARG A 92 16.92 3.46 42.40
C ARG A 92 17.29 4.71 43.21
N GLN A 93 16.63 4.80 44.36
CA GLN A 93 16.65 5.89 45.33
C GLN A 93 18.02 6.46 45.61
#